data_AF-A0A959T738-F1
#
_entry.id   AF-A0A959T738-F1
#
_cell.length_a   1.000
_cell.length_b   1.000
_cell.length_c   1.000
_cell.angle_alpha   90.00
_cell.angle_beta   90.00
_cell.angle_gamma   90.00
#
_symmetry.space_group_name_H-M   'P 1'
#
loop_
_entity.id
_entity.type
_entity.pdbx_description
1 polymer ?
#
loop_
_entity_poly.entity_id
_entity_poly.type
_entity_poly.pdbx_seq_one_letter_code
_entity_poly.pdbx_strand_id
1 'polypeptide(L)' 'PMYNRADRYIAECRNGRSLSASPIPAEVALVPGINSAHADYGPLPTADGSTLYFTSRRAGTTGGKRNKVTNEYFEDIYA' A
#
# COMPACT_ATOMS: atom_id res chain seq x y z
N PRO A 1 14.54 -25.40 -7.12
CA PRO A 1 13.61 -25.46 -8.28
C PRO A 1 13.35 -24.05 -8.82
N MET A 2 13.78 -23.76 -10.05
CA MET A 2 13.43 -22.49 -10.70
C MET A 2 11.91 -22.46 -10.89
N TYR A 3 11.22 -21.58 -10.16
CA TYR A 3 9.84 -21.22 -10.43
C TYR A 3 9.70 -20.91 -11.93
N ASN A 4 8.78 -21.59 -12.62
CA ASN A 4 8.57 -21.39 -14.04
C ASN A 4 7.92 -20.00 -14.27
N ARG A 5 8.77 -18.98 -14.43
CA ARG A 5 8.34 -17.60 -14.65
C ARG A 5 7.42 -17.47 -15.86
N ALA A 6 7.58 -18.31 -16.88
CA ALA A 6 6.72 -18.30 -18.06
C ALA A 6 5.27 -18.68 -17.71
N ASP A 7 5.07 -19.73 -16.90
CA ASP A 7 3.72 -20.14 -16.46
C ASP A 7 3.06 -19.05 -15.62
N ARG A 8 3.82 -18.40 -14.74
CA ARG A 8 3.33 -17.26 -13.95
C ARG A 8 2.86 -16.12 -14.86
N TYR A 9 3.68 -15.70 -15.83
CA TYR A 9 3.31 -14.62 -16.73
C TYR A 9 2.12 -14.96 -17.63
N ILE A 10 2.02 -16.21 -18.09
CA ILE A 10 0.83 -16.68 -18.81
C ILE A 10 -0.42 -16.58 -17.92
N ALA A 11 -0.33 -16.97 -16.65
CA ALA A 11 -1.42 -16.84 -15.70
C ALA A 11 -1.80 -15.37 -15.46
N GLU A 12 -0.83 -14.47 -15.25
CA GLU A 12 -1.05 -13.03 -15.10
C GLU A 12 -1.77 -12.43 -16.33
N CYS A 13 -1.36 -12.77 -17.56
CA CYS A 13 -2.04 -12.34 -18.78
C CYS A 13 -3.48 -12.84 -18.87
N ARG A 14 -3.73 -14.12 -18.52
CA ARG A 14 -5.08 -14.69 -18.50
C ARG A 14 -5.97 -14.00 -17.46
N ASN A 15 -5.44 -13.75 -16.27
CA ASN A 15 -6.12 -13.02 -15.20
C ASN A 15 -6.47 -11.60 -15.65
N GLY A 16 -5.50 -10.87 -16.23
CA GLY A 16 -5.71 -9.53 -16.76
C GLY A 16 -6.82 -9.50 -17.81
N ARG A 17 -6.84 -10.45 -18.75
CA ARG A 17 -7.93 -10.55 -19.75
C ARG A 17 -9.29 -10.78 -19.08
N SER A 18 -9.36 -11.65 -18.08
CA SER A 18 -10.61 -11.96 -17.37
C SER A 18 -11.13 -10.77 -16.56
N LEU A 19 -10.25 -10.11 -15.81
CA LEU A 19 -10.60 -8.96 -14.96
C LEU A 19 -10.99 -7.74 -15.80
N SER A 20 -10.32 -7.50 -16.92
CA SER A 20 -10.67 -6.43 -17.85
C SER A 20 -12.01 -6.68 -18.57
N ALA A 21 -12.38 -7.93 -18.81
CA ALA A 21 -13.65 -8.27 -19.46
C ALA A 21 -14.86 -8.08 -18.54
N SER A 22 -14.67 -8.16 -17.22
CA SER A 22 -15.72 -7.99 -16.22
C SER A 22 -15.18 -7.19 -15.02
N PRO A 23 -15.02 -5.87 -15.15
CA PRO A 23 -14.49 -5.04 -14.08
C PRO A 23 -15.42 -5.10 -12.86
N ILE A 24 -14.83 -5.26 -11.69
CA ILE A 24 -15.55 -5.12 -10.42
C ILE A 24 -15.76 -3.63 -10.18
N PRO A 25 -16.99 -3.17 -9.88
CA PRO A 25 -17.22 -1.80 -9.45
C PRO A 25 -16.44 -1.55 -8.16
N ALA A 26 -15.36 -0.79 -8.26
CA ALA A 26 -14.51 -0.41 -7.14
C ALA A 26 -14.35 1.10 -7.14
N GLU A 27 -14.54 1.72 -5.98
CA GLU A 27 -14.26 3.13 -5.78
C GLU A 27 -12.90 3.29 -5.13
N VAL A 28 -12.05 4.11 -5.72
CA VAL A 28 -10.77 4.51 -5.11
C VAL A 28 -10.99 5.84 -4.42
N ALA A 29 -11.16 5.79 -3.11
CA ALA A 29 -11.35 6.96 -2.28
C ALA A 29 -10.29 7.01 -1.18
N LEU A 30 -10.01 8.23 -0.70
CA LEU A 30 -9.19 8.42 0.50
C LEU A 30 -10.01 8.00 1.72
N VAL A 31 -9.39 7.22 2.60
CA VAL A 31 -9.98 6.83 3.88
C VAL A 31 -9.53 7.82 4.96
N PRO A 32 -10.45 8.60 5.56
CA PRO A 32 -10.10 9.53 6.64
C PRO A 32 -9.38 8.83 7.80
N GLY A 33 -8.30 9.44 8.27
CA GLY A 33 -7.47 8.89 9.37
C GLY A 33 -6.41 7.88 8.91
N ILE A 34 -6.64 7.16 7.81
CA ILE A 34 -5.63 6.27 7.22
C ILE A 34 -4.77 7.03 6.24
N ASN A 35 -5.37 7.67 5.23
CA ASN A 35 -4.61 8.43 4.24
C ASN A 35 -4.24 9.83 4.75
N SER A 36 -3.08 10.29 4.33
CA SER A 36 -2.52 11.61 4.58
C SER A 36 -2.10 12.28 3.26
N ALA A 37 -1.71 13.54 3.33
CA ALA A 37 -1.09 14.24 2.20
C ALA A 37 0.37 13.81 1.95
N HIS A 38 0.90 12.87 2.74
CA HIS A 38 2.27 12.36 2.68
C HIS A 38 2.28 10.89 2.23
N ALA A 39 3.47 10.33 2.05
CA ALA A 39 3.61 8.93 1.68
C ALA A 39 3.07 8.01 2.80
N ASP A 40 2.06 7.22 2.45
CA ASP A 40 1.48 6.14 3.27
C ASP A 40 1.61 4.83 2.51
N TYR A 41 2.20 3.80 3.12
CA TYR A 41 2.50 2.54 2.44
C TYR A 41 2.68 1.36 3.38
N GLY A 42 2.78 0.17 2.80
CA GLY A 42 2.95 -1.09 3.54
C GLY A 42 1.76 -1.41 4.46
N PRO A 43 0.50 -1.36 3.98
CA PRO A 43 -0.64 -1.77 4.80
C PRO A 43 -0.53 -3.25 5.18
N LEU A 44 -0.74 -3.53 6.46
CA LEU A 44 -0.71 -4.87 7.05
C LEU A 44 -1.92 -5.02 8.00
N PRO A 45 -3.04 -5.58 7.51
CA PRO A 45 -4.18 -5.87 8.36
C PRO A 45 -3.87 -7.04 9.29
N THR A 46 -4.40 -7.00 10.51
CA THR A 46 -4.42 -8.16 11.40
C THR A 46 -5.30 -9.27 10.83
N ALA A 47 -5.08 -10.51 11.28
CA ALA A 47 -5.79 -11.68 10.74
C ALA A 47 -7.32 -11.61 10.93
N ASP A 48 -7.78 -10.92 11.98
CA ASP A 48 -9.19 -10.65 12.26
C ASP A 48 -9.73 -9.40 11.52
N GLY A 49 -8.86 -8.67 10.81
CA GLY A 49 -9.20 -7.45 10.09
C GLY A 49 -9.54 -6.25 10.99
N SER A 50 -9.32 -6.33 12.31
CA SER A 50 -9.72 -5.28 13.25
C SER A 50 -8.74 -4.11 13.33
N THR A 51 -7.46 -4.35 12.97
CA THR A 51 -6.40 -3.34 13.05
C THR A 51 -5.63 -3.30 11.74
N LEU A 52 -5.25 -2.11 11.29
CA LEU A 52 -4.43 -1.93 10.09
C LEU A 52 -3.13 -1.23 10.46
N TYR A 53 -2.02 -1.96 10.45
CA TYR A 53 -0.72 -1.33 10.58
C TYR A 53 -0.24 -0.78 9.23
N PHE A 54 0.39 0.38 9.21
CA PHE A 54 0.97 0.95 8.00
C PHE A 54 2.09 1.94 8.33
N THR A 55 2.97 2.18 7.37
CA THR A 55 4.02 3.20 7.49
C THR A 55 3.54 4.52 6.94
N SER A 56 3.84 5.62 7.65
CA SER A 56 3.56 6.97 7.16
C SER A 56 4.69 7.95 7.42
N ARG A 57 4.87 8.88 6.49
CA ARG A 57 5.72 10.07 6.62
C ARG A 57 4.89 11.33 6.93
N ARG A 58 3.83 11.19 7.71
CA ARG A 58 2.97 12.32 8.12
C ARG A 58 3.63 13.20 9.18
N ALA A 59 3.09 14.40 9.38
CA ALA A 59 3.51 15.23 10.49
C ALA A 59 3.27 14.53 11.84
N GLY A 60 4.16 14.75 12.80
CA GLY A 60 4.08 14.13 14.12
C GLY A 60 4.79 12.78 14.25
N THR A 61 5.61 12.40 13.27
CA THR A 61 6.50 11.24 13.40
C THR A 61 7.53 11.45 14.51
N THR A 62 8.07 10.35 15.04
CA THR A 62 8.86 10.30 16.24
C THR A 62 10.11 11.17 16.10
N GLY A 63 10.26 12.13 17.01
CA GLY A 63 11.33 13.12 17.00
C GLY A 63 11.11 14.31 16.06
N GLY A 64 10.03 14.33 15.27
CA GLY A 64 9.60 15.49 14.46
C GLY A 64 10.62 15.94 13.41
N LYS A 65 11.60 15.10 13.08
CA LYS A 65 12.68 15.44 12.15
C LYS A 65 12.24 15.23 10.71
N ARG A 66 12.91 15.94 9.81
CA ARG A 66 12.71 15.82 8.37
C ARG A 66 14.02 15.45 7.70
N ASN A 67 13.93 14.69 6.62
CA ASN A 67 15.05 14.44 5.74
C ASN A 67 15.52 15.79 5.16
N LYS A 68 16.79 16.14 5.34
CA LYS A 68 17.33 17.44 4.92
C LYS A 68 17.42 17.61 3.41
N VAL A 69 17.39 16.52 2.65
CA VAL A 69 17.47 16.51 1.18
C VAL A 69 16.09 16.57 0.56
N THR A 70 15.17 15.70 1.02
CA THR A 70 13.82 15.60 0.41
C THR A 70 12.78 16.46 1.10
N ASN A 71 13.10 16.98 2.29
CA ASN A 71 12.18 17.73 3.16
C ASN A 71 10.94 16.90 3.57
N GLU A 72 11.01 15.57 3.54
CA GLU A 72 9.92 14.71 4.01
C GLU A 72 10.09 14.41 5.50
N TYR A 73 8.99 14.13 6.23
CA TYR A 73 9.11 13.58 7.58
C TYR A 73 9.72 12.18 7.52
N PHE A 74 10.43 11.78 8.58
CA PHE A 74 10.83 10.38 8.73
C PHE A 74 9.61 9.49 8.95
N GLU A 75 9.78 8.21 8.65
CA GLU A 75 8.76 7.18 8.78
C GLU A 75 8.46 6.81 10.24
N ASP A 76 7.18 6.59 10.52
CA ASP A 76 6.69 5.86 11.70
C ASP A 76 5.68 4.78 11.28
N ILE A 77 5.40 3.86 12.21
CA ILE A 77 4.33 2.86 12.08
C ILE A 77 3.09 3.36 12.83
N TYR A 78 1.95 3.32 12.15
CA TYR A 78 0.63 3.69 12.65
C TYR A 78 -0.29 2.47 12.64
N ALA A 79 -1.37 2.53 13.42
CA ALA A 79 -2.40 1.50 13.55
C ALA A 79 -3.80 2.13 13.57
#